data_AF-A0A1F8U822-F1
#
_entry.id   AF-A0A1F8U822-F1
#
_cell.length_a   1.000
_cell.length_b   1.000
_cell.length_c   1.000
_cell.angle_alpha   90.00
_cell.angle_beta   90.00
_cell.angle_gamma   90.00
#
_symmetry.space_group_name_H-M   'P 1'
#
loop_
_entity.id
_entity.type
_entity.pdbx_description
1 polymer ?
#
loop_
_entity_poly.entity_id
_entity_poly.type
_entity_poly.pdbx_seq_one_letter_code
_entity_poly.pdbx_strand_id
1 'polypeptide(L)'
;MAESQTASYLFIVNDSPYGNERPYNALRLALNLVKRLDAGVRVFLIGDGVNCAIAGQKTPEGYYNVERMLKSLAKRGEVAT
;
A
#
# COMPACT_ATOMS: atom_id res chain seq x y z
N MET A 1 8.26 -31.19 9.30
CA MET A 1 8.33 -29.72 9.26
C MET A 1 7.05 -29.25 8.60
N ALA A 2 6.16 -28.57 9.32
CA ALA A 2 4.93 -28.06 8.72
C ALA A 2 5.28 -26.92 7.76
N GLU A 3 4.79 -26.99 6.52
CA GLU A 3 4.81 -25.83 5.62
C GLU A 3 4.08 -24.68 6.33
N SER A 4 4.79 -23.59 6.61
CA SER A 4 4.16 -22.37 7.05
C SER A 4 3.40 -21.82 5.85
N GLN A 5 2.09 -22.05 5.82
CA GLN A 5 1.21 -21.46 4.82
C GLN A 5 1.28 -19.93 4.96
N THR A 6 1.87 -19.29 3.95
CA THR A 6 1.93 -17.84 3.87
C THR A 6 0.55 -17.32 3.46
N ALA A 7 -0.08 -16.51 4.30
CA ALA A 7 -1.35 -15.88 3.97
C ALA A 7 -1.15 -14.81 2.90
N SER A 8 -1.89 -14.87 1.79
CA SER A 8 -1.82 -13.88 0.71
C SER A 8 -2.95 -12.87 0.80
N TYR A 9 -2.62 -11.58 0.81
CA TYR A 9 -3.55 -10.46 0.84
C TYR A 9 -3.45 -9.62 -0.43
N LEU A 10 -4.60 -9.36 -1.06
CA LEU A 10 -4.72 -8.40 -2.16
C LEU A 10 -5.50 -7.17 -1.68
N PHE A 11 -4.90 -6.01 -1.85
CA PHE A 11 -5.53 -4.72 -1.64
C PHE A 11 -5.83 -4.09 -3.01
N ILE A 12 -7.08 -3.70 -3.22
CA ILE A 12 -7.47 -2.91 -4.40
C ILE A 12 -7.80 -1.51 -3.89
N VAL A 13 -7.11 -0.50 -4.42
CA VAL A 13 -7.32 0.91 -4.06
C VAL A 13 -7.87 1.64 -5.27
N ASN A 14 -9.10 2.14 -5.13
CA ASN A 14 -9.84 2.77 -6.24
C ASN A 14 -9.87 4.29 -6.15
N ASP A 15 -9.62 4.85 -4.97
CA ASP A 15 -9.81 6.28 -4.68
C ASP A 15 -8.49 7.05 -4.76
N SER A 16 -8.56 8.30 -5.25
CA SER A 16 -7.42 9.24 -5.22
C SER A 16 -6.93 9.52 -3.80
N PRO A 17 -5.62 9.79 -3.60
CA PRO A 17 -5.09 10.14 -2.29
C PRO A 17 -5.58 11.53 -1.84
N TYR A 18 -5.51 11.79 -0.53
CA TYR A 18 -5.69 13.11 0.09
C TYR A 18 -7.08 13.76 0.02
N GLY A 19 -8.06 13.15 -0.66
CA GLY A 19 -9.46 13.59 -0.60
C GLY A 19 -10.30 12.87 0.46
N ASN A 20 -9.88 11.67 0.87
CA ASN A 20 -10.47 10.89 1.95
C ASN A 20 -9.44 9.94 2.56
N GLU A 21 -9.84 9.22 3.61
CA GLU A 21 -8.93 8.36 4.38
C GLU A 21 -8.76 6.94 3.81
N ARG A 22 -9.48 6.56 2.75
CA ARG A 22 -9.51 5.16 2.28
C ARG A 22 -8.14 4.71 1.75
N PRO A 23 -7.44 5.46 0.86
CA PRO A 23 -6.11 5.04 0.40
C PRO A 23 -5.12 4.98 1.56
N TYR A 24 -5.14 5.97 2.45
CA TYR A 24 -4.27 5.98 3.63
C TYR A 24 -4.48 4.75 4.51
N ASN A 25 -5.73 4.43 4.85
CA ASN A 25 -6.04 3.30 5.72
C ASN A 25 -5.71 1.95 5.07
N ALA A 26 -5.98 1.79 3.77
CA ALA A 26 -5.60 0.59 3.02
C ALA A 26 -4.09 0.38 3.03
N LEU A 27 -3.32 1.42 2.67
CA LEU A 27 -1.85 1.34 2.65
C LEU A 27 -1.26 1.17 4.05
N ARG A 28 -1.87 1.77 5.09
CA ARG A 28 -1.45 1.60 6.48
C ARG A 28 -1.62 0.15 6.94
N LEU A 29 -2.73 -0.51 6.58
CA LEU A 29 -2.93 -1.92 6.90
C LEU A 29 -1.95 -2.82 6.11
N ALA A 30 -1.82 -2.58 4.81
CA ALA A 30 -0.87 -3.30 3.96
C ALA A 30 0.57 -3.23 4.51
N LEU A 31 1.00 -2.05 4.96
CA LEU A 31 2.32 -1.84 5.59
C LEU A 31 2.52 -2.61 6.90
N ASN A 32 1.44 -2.87 7.65
CA ASN A 32 1.53 -3.68 8.86
C ASN A 32 1.60 -5.17 8.53
N LEU A 33 0.85 -5.63 7.52
CA LEU A 33 0.86 -7.03 7.10
C LEU A 33 2.17 -7.43 6.42
N VAL A 34 2.72 -6.59 5.54
CA VAL A 34 3.95 -6.89 4.77
C VAL A 34 5.21 -7.04 5.64
N LYS A 35 5.12 -6.70 6.93
CA LYS A 35 6.21 -6.88 7.91
C LYS A 35 6.20 -8.27 8.55
N ARG A 36 5.12 -9.05 8.41
CA ARG A 36 4.97 -10.39 8.98
C ARG A 36 5.67 -11.41 8.08
N LEU A 37 6.35 -12.39 8.68
CA LEU A 37 7.15 -13.39 7.95
C LEU A 37 6.27 -14.36 7.13
N ASP A 38 5.01 -14.48 7.50
CA ASP A 38 4.01 -15.42 6.99
C ASP A 38 2.90 -14.70 6.19
N ALA A 39 3.16 -13.50 5.66
CA ALA A 39 2.20 -12.73 4.87
C ALA A 39 2.76 -12.23 3.53
N GLY A 40 2.12 -12.60 2.43
CA GLY A 40 2.32 -11.99 1.11
C GLY A 40 1.33 -10.85 0.90
N VAL A 41 1.81 -9.67 0.47
CA VAL A 41 0.96 -8.48 0.27
C VAL A 41 1.11 -7.97 -1.16
N ARG A 42 -0.02 -7.80 -1.83
CA ARG A 42 -0.13 -7.19 -3.16
C ARG A 42 -1.08 -6.00 -3.09
N VAL A 43 -0.68 -4.89 -3.70
CA VAL A 43 -1.50 -3.69 -3.85
C VAL A 43 -1.71 -3.43 -5.33
N PHE A 44 -2.97 -3.37 -5.75
CA PHE A 44 -3.35 -3.00 -7.10
C PHE A 44 -4.12 -1.67 -7.05
N LEU A 45 -3.60 -0.68 -7.76
CA LEU A 45 -4.21 0.63 -7.89
C LEU A 45 -5.05 0.65 -9.16
N ILE A 46 -6.30 1.09 -9.09
CA ILE A 46 -7.19 1.16 -10.26
C ILE A 46 -8.03 2.44 -10.19
N GLY A 47 -8.50 2.92 -11.35
CA GLY A 47 -9.31 4.13 -11.44
C GLY A 47 -8.55 5.32 -10.86
N ASP A 48 -9.19 6.08 -9.98
CA ASP A 48 -8.57 7.24 -9.33
C ASP A 48 -7.42 6.84 -8.38
N GLY A 49 -7.36 5.58 -7.95
CA GLY A 49 -6.31 5.04 -7.10
C GLY A 49 -4.92 5.11 -7.71
N VAL A 50 -4.80 5.15 -9.05
CA VAL A 50 -3.50 5.30 -9.73
C VAL A 50 -2.81 6.61 -9.36
N ASN A 51 -3.57 7.64 -8.97
CA ASN A 51 -3.02 8.91 -8.49
C ASN A 51 -2.21 8.75 -7.20
N CYS A 52 -2.38 7.65 -6.45
CA CYS A 52 -1.55 7.34 -5.29
C CYS A 52 -0.08 7.08 -5.67
N ALA A 53 0.21 6.66 -6.90
CA ALA A 53 1.55 6.30 -7.38
C ALA A 53 2.27 7.42 -8.17
N ILE A 54 1.69 8.63 -8.27
CA ILE A 54 2.37 9.77 -8.90
C ILE A 54 3.65 10.10 -8.12
N ALA A 55 4.76 10.32 -8.84
CA ALA A 55 6.05 10.63 -8.23
C ALA A 55 6.15 12.11 -7.81
N GLY A 56 6.88 12.37 -6.73
CA GLY A 56 7.17 13.73 -6.27
C GLY A 56 6.03 14.37 -5.47
N GLN A 57 5.22 13.55 -4.78
CA GLN A 57 4.14 14.05 -3.94
C GLN A 57 4.70 14.84 -2.77
N LYS A 58 4.27 16.10 -2.66
CA LYS A 58 4.60 17.00 -1.56
C LYS A 58 3.42 17.09 -0.61
N THR A 59 3.69 16.96 0.68
CA THR A 59 2.68 17.03 1.74
C THR A 59 3.15 18.00 2.82
N PRO A 60 2.23 18.67 3.54
CA PRO A 60 2.59 19.47 4.71
C PRO A 60 3.41 18.66 5.72
N GLU A 61 4.17 19.35 6.55
CA GLU A 61 4.92 18.72 7.63
C GLU A 61 3.98 17.98 8.58
N GLY A 62 4.41 16.80 9.05
CA GLY A 62 3.59 15.92 9.90
C GLY A 62 2.48 15.16 9.16
N TYR A 63 2.20 15.47 7.90
CA TYR A 63 1.18 14.78 7.12
C TYR A 63 1.71 13.46 6.53
N TYR A 64 0.81 12.49 6.32
CA TYR A 64 1.19 11.22 5.70
C TYR A 64 1.46 11.41 4.19
N ASN A 65 2.34 10.58 3.65
CA ASN A 65 2.73 10.66 2.24
C ASN A 65 2.56 9.27 1.60
N VAL A 66 1.59 9.13 0.69
CA VAL A 66 1.22 7.83 0.13
C VAL A 66 2.28 7.29 -0.82
N GLU A 67 3.01 8.16 -1.54
CA GLU A 67 4.17 7.76 -2.34
C GLU A 67 5.23 7.06 -1.48
N ARG A 68 5.56 7.63 -0.30
CA ARG A 68 6.51 7.02 0.64
C ARG A 68 6.00 5.68 1.20
N MET A 69 4.68 5.57 1.42
CA MET A 69 4.05 4.32 1.86
C MET A 69 4.15 3.24 0.77
N LEU A 70 3.82 3.57 -0.48
CA LEU A 70 3.94 2.66 -1.62
C LEU A 70 5.38 2.24 -1.89
N LYS A 71 6.35 3.17 -1.80
CA LYS A 71 7.78 2.86 -1.88
C LYS A 71 8.22 1.86 -0.80
N SER A 72 7.61 1.93 0.39
CA SER A 72 7.91 1.00 1.47
C SER A 72 7.27 -0.37 1.25
N LEU A 73 6.07 -0.40 0.66
CA LEU A 73 5.40 -1.65 0.25
C LEU A 73 6.16 -2.37 -0.86
N ALA A 74 6.56 -1.66 -1.93
CA ALA A 74 7.28 -2.22 -3.06
C ALA A 74 8.64 -2.84 -2.71
N LYS A 75 9.19 -2.56 -1.52
CA LYS A 75 10.43 -3.18 -1.03
C LYS A 75 10.23 -4.62 -0.51
N ARG A 76 9.01 -4.98 -0.10
CA ARG A 76 8.72 -6.25 0.60
C ARG A 76 7.48 -6.97 0.08
N GLY A 77 6.69 -6.32 -0.76
CA GLY A 77 5.53 -6.87 -1.46
C GLY A 77 5.44 -6.28 -2.86
N GLU A 78 4.30 -6.47 -3.52
CA GLU A 78 4.09 -6.03 -4.90
C GLU A 78 3.12 -4.84 -4.94
N VAL A 79 3.43 -3.89 -5.82
CA VAL A 79 2.56 -2.75 -6.11
C VAL A 79 2.43 -2.64 -7.62
N ALA A 80 1.20 -2.61 -8.13
CA ALA A 80 0.91 -2.46 -9.55
C ALA A 80 -0.24 -1.46 -9.77
N THR A 81 -0.30 -0.91 -10.98
CA THR A 81 -1.35 -0.01 -11.50
C THR A 81 -2.05 -0.65 -12.67
#